data_AF-A0A800K089-F1
#
_entry.id   AF-A0A800K089-F1
#
_cell.length_a   1.000
_cell.length_b   1.000
_cell.length_c   1.000
_cell.angle_alpha   90.00
_cell.angle_beta   90.00
_cell.angle_gamma   90.00
#
_symmetry.space_group_name_H-M   'P 1'
#
loop_
_entity.id
_entity.type
_entity.pdbx_description
1 polymer ?
#
loop_
_entity_poly.entity_id
_entity_poly.type
_entity_poly.pdbx_seq_one_letter_code
_entity_poly.pdbx_strand_id
1 'polypeptide(L)'
;MDVRMNPFFFIQLADPQFGMFARWGGVSNEVIEAQLSRGFKIRKAPSITGFKDETRLFTEAISEANRLRPAFVVVCGDMVNNPVSEDERAEVLRIARKLHPNIPIHWVPGNHDAAADFVSATPESLRIYREAFGPDYFAFQHGGASFIVLDSITIENPTPVPGEWEAQLAFVETELAAARFRGGPVIAFSHHPAFLKTPDEPNDYWNWPLERREPLLRMLRDANASAIFSGHWHRNNYSSYGDMQVVASGPVGYPLGDDPSGYRIVKVHADRVEHDYYAFGDGPSKVEL
;
A
#
# COMPACT_ATOMS: atom_id res chain seq x y z
N MET A 1 29.71 17.77 -5.51
CA MET A 1 30.13 16.37 -5.75
C MET A 1 28.89 15.65 -6.22
N ASP A 2 28.91 15.21 -7.46
CA ASP A 2 27.81 14.51 -8.12
C ASP A 2 27.72 13.10 -7.52
N VAL A 3 26.91 12.94 -6.46
CA VAL A 3 26.64 11.63 -5.86
C VAL A 3 25.72 10.93 -6.84
N ARG A 4 26.32 10.21 -7.81
CA ARG A 4 25.58 9.39 -8.75
C ARG A 4 24.77 8.36 -7.97
N MET A 5 23.46 8.58 -7.96
CA MET A 5 22.48 7.64 -7.44
C MET A 5 22.65 6.31 -8.18
N ASN A 6 22.86 5.21 -7.46
CA ASN A 6 22.86 3.89 -8.07
C ASN A 6 21.41 3.44 -8.23
N PRO A 7 20.97 3.05 -9.44
CA PRO A 7 19.65 2.49 -9.63
C PRO A 7 19.44 1.27 -8.73
N PHE A 8 18.21 1.12 -8.24
CA PHE A 8 17.79 -0.04 -7.47
C PHE A 8 16.31 -0.34 -7.76
N PHE A 9 15.81 -1.46 -7.27
CA PHE A 9 14.38 -1.74 -7.30
C PHE A 9 13.88 -2.21 -5.94
N PHE A 10 12.60 -2.01 -5.70
CA PHE A 10 11.86 -2.58 -4.59
C PHE A 10 10.63 -3.34 -5.10
N ILE A 11 10.05 -4.17 -4.23
CA ILE A 11 8.77 -4.83 -4.51
C ILE A 11 7.68 -4.14 -3.69
N GLN A 12 6.63 -3.70 -4.37
CA GLN A 12 5.39 -3.26 -3.76
C GLN A 12 4.39 -4.43 -3.75
N LEU A 13 3.89 -4.73 -2.56
CA LEU A 13 2.74 -5.58 -2.31
C LEU A 13 1.57 -4.69 -1.85
N ALA A 14 0.35 -5.17 -2.01
CA ALA A 14 -0.85 -4.50 -1.51
C ALA A 14 -1.90 -5.56 -1.15
N ASP A 15 -2.73 -5.29 -0.15
CA ASP A 15 -3.92 -6.06 0.20
C ASP A 15 -3.72 -7.60 0.24
N PRO A 16 -2.76 -8.16 1.04
CA PRO A 16 -2.76 -9.60 1.31
C PRO A 16 -4.09 -10.07 1.94
N GLN A 17 -4.66 -9.21 2.79
CA GLN A 17 -5.99 -9.23 3.40
C GLN A 17 -6.47 -10.60 3.87
N PHE A 18 -5.70 -11.17 4.81
CA PHE A 18 -5.94 -12.51 5.36
C PHE A 18 -7.38 -12.64 5.88
N GLY A 19 -8.16 -13.56 5.31
CA GLY A 19 -9.56 -13.83 5.67
C GLY A 19 -10.59 -13.30 4.67
N MET A 20 -10.17 -12.50 3.69
CA MET A 20 -11.06 -11.95 2.67
C MET A 20 -11.63 -13.03 1.73
N PHE A 21 -10.88 -14.09 1.42
CA PHE A 21 -11.41 -15.20 0.62
C PHE A 21 -12.57 -15.90 1.33
N ALA A 22 -12.46 -16.11 2.65
CA ALA A 22 -13.55 -16.64 3.47
C ALA A 22 -14.74 -15.68 3.56
N ARG A 23 -14.50 -14.36 3.66
CA ARG A 23 -15.56 -13.33 3.63
C ARG A 23 -16.46 -13.43 2.39
N TRP A 24 -15.86 -13.70 1.22
CA TRP A 24 -16.59 -13.83 -0.03
C TRP A 24 -16.97 -15.26 -0.41
N GLY A 25 -16.52 -16.27 0.34
CA GLY A 25 -16.84 -17.67 0.10
C GLY A 25 -18.31 -17.99 0.39
N GLY A 26 -18.99 -18.62 -0.55
CA GLY A 26 -20.37 -19.09 -0.36
C GLY A 26 -21.45 -18.01 -0.40
N VAL A 27 -21.11 -16.75 -0.72
CA VAL A 27 -22.11 -15.68 -0.88
C VAL A 27 -23.10 -15.99 -2.01
N SER A 28 -24.34 -15.51 -1.88
CA SER A 28 -25.40 -15.75 -2.86
C SER A 28 -25.15 -14.97 -4.16
N ASN A 29 -25.87 -15.32 -5.24
CA ASN A 29 -25.72 -14.61 -6.51
C ASN A 29 -26.24 -13.17 -6.40
N GLU A 30 -27.27 -12.94 -5.59
CA GLU A 30 -27.83 -11.61 -5.31
C GLU A 30 -26.78 -10.71 -4.64
N VAL A 31 -25.99 -11.25 -3.71
CA VAL A 31 -24.88 -10.52 -3.09
C VAL A 31 -23.81 -10.19 -4.13
N ILE A 32 -23.45 -11.14 -4.99
CA ILE A 32 -22.46 -10.92 -6.06
C ILE A 32 -22.92 -9.81 -7.02
N GLU A 33 -24.16 -9.87 -7.48
CA GLU A 33 -24.75 -8.84 -8.35
C GLU A 33 -24.82 -7.47 -7.68
N ALA A 34 -25.18 -7.43 -6.39
CA ALA A 34 -25.19 -6.19 -5.62
C ALA A 34 -23.78 -5.57 -5.53
N GLN A 35 -22.75 -6.39 -5.27
CA GLN A 35 -21.36 -5.90 -5.24
C GLN A 35 -20.87 -5.47 -6.64
N LEU A 36 -21.29 -6.16 -7.70
CA LEU A 36 -20.95 -5.78 -9.07
C LEU A 36 -21.47 -4.38 -9.42
N SER A 37 -22.67 -4.01 -8.97
CA SER A 37 -23.20 -2.65 -9.17
C SER A 37 -22.41 -1.56 -8.44
N ARG A 38 -21.70 -1.93 -7.37
CA ARG A 38 -20.75 -1.06 -6.65
C ARG A 38 -19.34 -1.09 -7.25
N GLY A 39 -19.19 -1.79 -8.37
CA GLY A 39 -17.92 -1.92 -9.05
C GLY A 39 -16.98 -2.93 -8.40
N PHE A 40 -17.47 -3.98 -7.74
CA PHE A 40 -16.65 -5.11 -7.23
C PHE A 40 -16.94 -6.41 -7.98
N LYS A 41 -15.89 -7.09 -8.45
CA LYS A 41 -16.01 -8.38 -9.14
C LYS A 41 -15.80 -9.53 -8.16
N ILE A 42 -16.85 -9.89 -7.43
CA ILE A 42 -16.83 -11.06 -6.53
C ILE A 42 -17.03 -12.33 -7.36
N ARG A 43 -16.09 -13.27 -7.24
CA ARG A 43 -16.09 -14.57 -7.91
C ARG A 43 -16.84 -15.59 -7.07
N LYS A 44 -17.81 -16.28 -7.68
CA LYS A 44 -18.56 -17.36 -7.03
C LYS A 44 -17.61 -18.47 -6.60
N ALA A 45 -17.62 -18.80 -5.31
CA ALA A 45 -16.82 -19.86 -4.73
C ALA A 45 -17.63 -20.60 -3.64
N PRO A 46 -17.28 -21.85 -3.29
CA PRO A 46 -17.85 -22.52 -2.13
C PRO A 46 -17.51 -21.75 -0.84
N SER A 47 -18.31 -21.96 0.21
CA SER A 47 -17.98 -21.43 1.53
C SER A 47 -16.71 -22.09 2.06
N ILE A 48 -15.80 -21.28 2.59
CA ILE A 48 -14.55 -21.71 3.20
C ILE A 48 -14.33 -20.91 4.49
N THR A 49 -13.43 -21.38 5.35
CA THR A 49 -13.07 -20.73 6.62
C THR A 49 -11.56 -20.52 6.70
N GLY A 50 -11.14 -19.52 7.46
CA GLY A 50 -9.72 -19.20 7.67
C GLY A 50 -9.11 -18.48 6.46
N PHE A 51 -7.78 -18.51 6.39
CA PHE A 51 -6.98 -17.65 5.51
C PHE A 51 -5.94 -18.44 4.69
N LYS A 52 -6.32 -19.65 4.24
CA LYS A 52 -5.40 -20.58 3.56
C LYS A 52 -4.94 -20.05 2.20
N ASP A 53 -5.81 -19.38 1.46
CA ASP A 53 -5.48 -18.82 0.14
C ASP A 53 -4.54 -17.63 0.28
N GLU A 54 -4.78 -16.75 1.23
CA GLU A 54 -3.93 -15.61 1.56
C GLU A 54 -2.57 -16.09 2.09
N THR A 55 -2.56 -17.13 2.93
CA THR A 55 -1.33 -17.80 3.39
C THR A 55 -0.47 -18.25 2.20
N ARG A 56 -1.09 -18.88 1.21
CA ARG A 56 -0.40 -19.36 0.01
C ARG A 56 0.14 -18.19 -0.82
N LEU A 57 -0.71 -17.20 -1.13
CA LEU A 57 -0.37 -16.06 -1.98
C LEU A 57 0.70 -15.17 -1.35
N PHE A 58 0.60 -14.87 -0.05
CA PHE A 58 1.60 -14.07 0.64
C PHE A 58 2.91 -14.85 0.82
N THR A 59 2.87 -16.17 1.03
CA THR A 59 4.08 -17.01 1.00
C THR A 59 4.77 -16.96 -0.36
N GLU A 60 4.00 -16.95 -1.44
CA GLU A 60 4.52 -16.81 -2.80
C GLU A 60 5.16 -15.43 -3.01
N ALA A 61 4.52 -14.34 -2.57
CA ALA A 61 5.09 -12.99 -2.60
C ALA A 61 6.44 -12.89 -1.86
N ILE A 62 6.54 -13.45 -0.64
CA ILE A 62 7.79 -13.48 0.13
C ILE A 62 8.84 -14.35 -0.56
N SER A 63 8.43 -15.44 -1.22
CA SER A 63 9.34 -16.30 -1.99
C SER A 63 9.91 -15.57 -3.21
N GLU A 64 9.08 -14.82 -3.93
CA GLU A 64 9.50 -13.98 -5.05
C GLU A 64 10.44 -12.86 -4.62
N ALA A 65 10.18 -12.20 -3.49
CA ALA A 65 11.11 -11.23 -2.92
C ALA A 65 12.46 -11.87 -2.54
N ASN A 66 12.46 -13.05 -1.91
CA ASN A 66 13.68 -13.78 -1.59
C ASN A 66 14.48 -14.16 -2.84
N ARG A 67 13.79 -14.55 -3.92
CA ARG A 67 14.38 -14.94 -5.21
C ARG A 67 14.97 -13.75 -5.94
N LEU A 68 14.24 -12.64 -6.01
CA LEU A 68 14.62 -11.45 -6.77
C LEU A 68 15.62 -10.56 -6.04
N ARG A 69 15.64 -10.59 -4.69
CA ARG A 69 16.54 -9.79 -3.85
C ARG A 69 16.38 -8.27 -4.06
N PRO A 70 15.16 -7.70 -3.93
CA PRO A 70 14.96 -6.26 -3.98
C PRO A 70 15.71 -5.54 -2.85
N ALA A 71 15.87 -4.22 -3.01
CA ALA A 71 16.40 -3.35 -1.96
C ALA A 71 15.57 -3.40 -0.67
N PHE A 72 14.24 -3.50 -0.81
CA PHE A 72 13.26 -3.68 0.26
C PHE A 72 11.93 -4.15 -0.32
N VAL A 73 11.01 -4.55 0.57
CA VAL A 73 9.60 -4.80 0.27
C VAL A 73 8.76 -3.75 1.01
N VAL A 74 7.72 -3.23 0.36
CA VAL A 74 6.68 -2.42 1.01
C VAL A 74 5.32 -3.10 0.84
N VAL A 75 4.51 -3.13 1.89
CA VAL A 75 3.14 -3.66 1.86
C VAL A 75 2.17 -2.52 2.09
N CYS A 76 1.46 -2.10 1.04
CA CYS A 76 0.54 -0.96 1.02
C CYS A 76 -0.82 -1.27 1.67
N GLY A 77 -0.80 -1.70 2.93
CA GLY A 77 -1.98 -1.90 3.77
C GLY A 77 -2.82 -3.13 3.49
N ASP A 78 -3.82 -3.29 4.36
CA ASP A 78 -4.77 -4.39 4.46
C ASP A 78 -4.06 -5.74 4.54
N MET A 79 -3.18 -5.88 5.54
CA MET A 79 -2.55 -7.15 5.86
C MET A 79 -3.59 -8.17 6.32
N VAL A 80 -4.53 -7.74 7.16
CA VAL A 80 -5.61 -8.57 7.72
C VAL A 80 -6.97 -8.15 7.16
N ASN A 81 -7.98 -9.03 7.22
CA ASN A 81 -9.35 -8.67 6.87
C ASN A 81 -10.14 -8.24 8.12
N ASN A 82 -9.80 -8.75 9.30
CA ASN A 82 -10.43 -8.38 10.56
C ASN A 82 -9.41 -7.67 11.46
N PRO A 83 -9.58 -6.36 11.76
CA PRO A 83 -8.60 -5.57 12.51
C PRO A 83 -8.35 -6.08 13.93
N VAL A 84 -9.26 -6.86 14.51
CA VAL A 84 -9.06 -7.44 15.85
C VAL A 84 -8.54 -8.89 15.83
N SER A 85 -8.43 -9.52 14.66
CA SER A 85 -8.00 -10.92 14.53
C SER A 85 -6.50 -11.09 14.80
N GLU A 86 -6.17 -11.66 15.96
CA GLU A 86 -4.80 -12.02 16.32
C GLU A 86 -4.26 -13.14 15.43
N ASP A 87 -5.09 -14.09 15.01
CA ASP A 87 -4.68 -15.22 14.16
C ASP A 87 -4.26 -14.76 12.76
N GLU A 88 -5.02 -13.84 12.14
CA GLU A 88 -4.67 -13.26 10.84
C GLU A 88 -3.34 -12.49 10.93
N ARG A 89 -3.18 -11.63 11.95
CA ARG A 89 -1.93 -10.89 12.18
C ARG A 89 -0.75 -11.82 12.44
N ALA A 90 -0.93 -12.82 13.28
CA ALA A 90 0.11 -13.78 13.63
C ALA A 90 0.60 -14.52 12.40
N GLU A 91 -0.31 -14.91 11.50
CA GLU A 91 0.04 -15.60 10.27
C GLU A 91 0.78 -14.70 9.27
N VAL A 92 0.31 -13.47 9.06
CA VAL A 92 1.02 -12.46 8.24
C VAL A 92 2.46 -12.32 8.74
N LEU A 93 2.65 -12.08 10.04
CA LEU A 93 3.97 -11.90 10.65
C LEU A 93 4.81 -13.19 10.61
N ARG A 94 4.20 -14.38 10.73
CA ARG A 94 4.91 -15.66 10.61
C ARG A 94 5.47 -15.85 9.21
N ILE A 95 4.71 -15.50 8.18
CA ILE A 95 5.16 -15.59 6.78
C ILE A 95 6.20 -14.50 6.48
N ALA A 96 5.96 -13.26 6.90
CA ALA A 96 6.88 -12.14 6.71
C ALA A 96 8.27 -12.40 7.31
N ARG A 97 8.36 -13.10 8.46
CA ARG A 97 9.63 -13.54 9.08
C ARG A 97 10.46 -14.49 8.21
N LYS A 98 9.91 -15.06 7.14
CA LYS A 98 10.64 -15.88 6.16
C LYS A 98 11.33 -15.03 5.08
N LEU A 99 11.07 -13.73 5.03
CA LEU A 99 11.82 -12.82 4.18
C LEU A 99 13.29 -12.83 4.59
N HIS A 100 14.18 -12.80 3.61
CA HIS A 100 15.61 -12.86 3.85
C HIS A 100 16.04 -11.67 4.73
N PRO A 101 16.86 -11.87 5.77
CA PRO A 101 17.13 -10.85 6.80
C PRO A 101 17.75 -9.55 6.29
N ASN A 102 18.38 -9.58 5.10
CA ASN A 102 18.93 -8.38 4.45
C ASN A 102 17.94 -7.62 3.56
N ILE A 103 16.69 -8.06 3.45
CA ILE A 103 15.63 -7.36 2.71
C ILE A 103 14.69 -6.76 3.77
N PRO A 104 14.73 -5.44 4.00
CA PRO A 104 13.77 -4.78 4.90
C PRO A 104 12.35 -4.93 4.38
N ILE A 105 11.39 -4.98 5.30
CA ILE A 105 9.96 -4.89 5.01
C ILE A 105 9.39 -3.64 5.68
N HIS A 106 8.66 -2.84 4.91
CA HIS A 106 7.98 -1.63 5.35
C HIS A 106 6.48 -1.83 5.29
N TRP A 107 5.79 -1.52 6.39
CA TRP A 107 4.34 -1.68 6.52
C TRP A 107 3.65 -0.33 6.42
N VAL A 108 2.61 -0.27 5.61
CA VAL A 108 1.73 0.89 5.46
C VAL A 108 0.38 0.51 6.09
N PRO A 109 -0.25 1.37 6.90
CA PRO A 109 -1.54 1.04 7.51
C PRO A 109 -2.67 1.05 6.48
N GLY A 110 -3.44 -0.04 6.41
CA GLY A 110 -4.71 -0.10 5.70
C GLY A 110 -5.91 0.05 6.63
N ASN A 111 -7.09 0.29 6.04
CA ASN A 111 -8.31 0.50 6.82
C ASN A 111 -8.75 -0.80 7.53
N HIS A 112 -8.33 -1.97 7.04
CA HIS A 112 -8.53 -3.21 7.76
C HIS A 112 -7.49 -3.48 8.86
N ASP A 113 -6.42 -2.69 8.95
CA ASP A 113 -5.39 -2.86 9.97
C ASP A 113 -5.51 -1.81 11.09
N ALA A 114 -5.79 -0.56 10.74
CA ALA A 114 -5.68 0.60 11.62
C ALA A 114 -7.01 1.33 11.88
N ALA A 115 -8.13 0.90 11.26
CA ALA A 115 -9.46 1.41 11.56
C ALA A 115 -10.31 0.38 12.32
N ALA A 116 -11.07 0.84 13.31
CA ALA A 116 -11.92 -0.04 14.12
C ALA A 116 -13.18 -0.52 13.36
N ASP A 117 -13.64 0.27 12.39
CA ASP A 117 -14.86 0.06 11.61
C ASP A 117 -14.61 0.04 10.09
N PHE A 118 -13.35 -0.21 9.69
CA PHE A 118 -12.87 -0.16 8.30
C PHE A 118 -12.89 1.24 7.66
N VAL A 119 -13.12 2.31 8.44
CA VAL A 119 -13.13 3.69 7.94
C VAL A 119 -12.27 4.60 8.83
N SER A 120 -12.53 4.60 10.14
CA SER A 120 -11.94 5.57 11.06
C SER A 120 -10.96 4.92 12.03
N ALA A 121 -9.80 5.55 12.18
CA ALA A 121 -8.88 5.24 13.25
C ALA A 121 -9.52 5.55 14.61
N THR A 122 -9.11 4.79 15.62
CA THR A 122 -9.35 5.06 17.04
C THR A 122 -7.99 4.96 17.75
N PRO A 123 -7.83 5.54 18.95
CA PRO A 123 -6.58 5.37 19.70
C PRO A 123 -6.18 3.90 19.88
N GLU A 124 -7.18 3.03 20.08
CA GLU A 124 -6.96 1.59 20.25
C GLU A 124 -6.56 0.89 18.95
N SER A 125 -7.21 1.20 17.83
CA SER A 125 -6.85 0.58 16.54
C SER A 125 -5.46 1.03 16.06
N LEU A 126 -5.09 2.29 16.26
CA LEU A 126 -3.72 2.76 16.00
C LEU A 126 -2.71 2.08 16.92
N ARG A 127 -3.03 1.89 18.21
CA ARG A 127 -2.17 1.16 19.14
C ARG A 127 -1.94 -0.29 18.68
N ILE A 128 -3.01 -1.00 18.32
CA ILE A 128 -2.94 -2.39 17.82
C ILE A 128 -2.06 -2.46 16.57
N TYR A 129 -2.26 -1.55 15.60
CA TYR A 129 -1.41 -1.48 14.41
C TYR A 129 0.05 -1.23 14.78
N ARG A 130 0.32 -0.20 15.58
CA ARG A 130 1.66 0.25 15.95
C ARG A 130 2.46 -0.82 16.67
N GLU A 131 1.82 -1.59 17.54
CA GLU A 131 2.43 -2.72 18.25
C GLU A 131 2.78 -3.90 17.33
N ALA A 132 1.96 -4.16 16.30
CA ALA A 132 2.14 -5.29 15.40
C ALA A 132 3.12 -4.99 14.25
N PHE A 133 3.04 -3.79 13.66
CA PHE A 133 3.68 -3.44 12.39
C PHE A 133 4.67 -2.26 12.51
N GLY A 134 4.72 -1.57 13.65
CA GLY A 134 5.57 -0.39 13.84
C GLY A 134 4.84 0.93 13.51
N PRO A 135 5.57 2.05 13.36
CA PRO A 135 4.93 3.35 13.13
C PRO A 135 4.01 3.35 11.90
N ASP A 136 2.89 4.03 12.02
CA ASP A 136 1.83 4.20 11.02
C ASP A 136 2.14 5.29 9.98
N TYR A 137 3.03 6.22 10.31
CA TYR A 137 3.70 7.09 9.35
C TYR A 137 5.18 7.25 9.72
N PHE A 138 6.06 7.23 8.73
CA PHE A 138 7.51 7.34 8.91
C PHE A 138 8.21 7.63 7.58
N ALA A 139 9.50 7.93 7.64
CA ALA A 139 10.33 8.16 6.46
C ALA A 139 11.63 7.40 6.56
N PHE A 140 12.19 7.04 5.41
CA PHE A 140 13.48 6.38 5.29
C PHE A 140 14.16 6.75 3.98
N GLN A 141 15.45 6.43 3.88
CA GLN A 141 16.25 6.70 2.69
C GLN A 141 16.90 5.42 2.20
N HIS A 142 16.96 5.27 0.88
CA HIS A 142 17.69 4.18 0.23
C HIS A 142 18.25 4.63 -1.10
N GLY A 143 19.51 4.29 -1.37
CA GLY A 143 20.13 4.52 -2.68
C GLY A 143 20.13 5.97 -3.17
N GLY A 144 19.95 6.97 -2.30
CA GLY A 144 19.84 8.38 -2.68
C GLY A 144 18.40 8.89 -2.90
N ALA A 145 17.39 8.04 -2.76
CA ALA A 145 15.98 8.43 -2.75
C ALA A 145 15.43 8.60 -1.32
N SER A 146 14.40 9.42 -1.18
CA SER A 146 13.63 9.59 0.06
C SER A 146 12.26 8.94 -0.07
N PHE A 147 11.87 8.18 0.94
CA PHE A 147 10.60 7.47 1.02
C PHE A 147 9.80 7.95 2.21
N ILE A 148 8.49 8.14 2.02
CA ILE A 148 7.58 8.60 3.07
C ILE A 148 6.36 7.67 3.09
N VAL A 149 6.11 7.04 4.23
CA VAL A 149 4.91 6.26 4.49
C VAL A 149 3.91 7.17 5.21
N LEU A 150 2.69 7.24 4.67
CA LEU A 150 1.58 8.02 5.17
C LEU A 150 0.52 7.10 5.76
N ASP A 151 -0.02 7.47 6.91
CA ASP A 151 -1.24 6.89 7.44
C ASP A 151 -2.45 7.51 6.73
N SER A 152 -2.99 6.76 5.78
CA SER A 152 -4.17 7.20 5.04
C SER A 152 -5.48 7.10 5.82
N ILE A 153 -5.50 6.51 7.02
CA ILE A 153 -6.72 6.34 7.81
C ILE A 153 -6.97 7.62 8.61
N THR A 154 -5.93 8.24 9.15
CA THR A 154 -6.00 9.61 9.68
C THR A 154 -6.20 10.66 8.57
N ILE A 155 -5.73 10.40 7.33
CA ILE A 155 -6.12 11.21 6.16
C ILE A 155 -7.59 11.02 5.82
N GLU A 156 -8.20 9.85 6.02
CA GLU A 156 -9.61 9.63 5.74
C GLU A 156 -10.49 10.34 6.78
N ASN A 157 -10.30 10.02 8.07
CA ASN A 157 -11.07 10.62 9.15
C ASN A 157 -10.25 10.75 10.44
N PRO A 158 -9.70 11.94 10.74
CA PRO A 158 -8.92 12.15 11.95
C PRO A 158 -9.77 12.47 13.19
N THR A 159 -11.08 12.67 13.05
CA THR A 159 -11.97 13.12 14.13
C THR A 159 -11.85 12.28 15.41
N PRO A 160 -11.77 10.94 15.36
CA PRO A 160 -11.71 10.14 16.59
C PRO A 160 -10.31 10.08 17.23
N VAL A 161 -9.29 10.64 16.59
CA VAL A 161 -7.90 10.66 17.06
C VAL A 161 -7.31 12.08 17.00
N PRO A 162 -7.78 13.00 17.87
CA PRO A 162 -7.38 14.41 17.81
C PRO A 162 -5.87 14.59 17.92
N GLY A 163 -5.29 15.40 17.02
CA GLY A 163 -3.86 15.70 17.00
C GLY A 163 -3.01 14.80 16.09
N GLU A 164 -3.49 13.60 15.73
CA GLU A 164 -2.73 12.67 14.86
C GLU A 164 -2.58 13.24 13.43
N TRP A 165 -3.62 13.89 12.90
CA TRP A 165 -3.55 14.54 11.60
C TRP A 165 -2.56 15.70 11.58
N GLU A 166 -2.60 16.58 12.58
CA GLU A 166 -1.69 17.72 12.68
C GLU A 166 -0.24 17.25 12.86
N ALA A 167 -0.02 16.20 13.65
CA ALA A 167 1.30 15.60 13.84
C ALA A 167 1.84 14.98 12.55
N GLN A 168 1.01 14.23 11.81
CA GLN A 168 1.39 13.69 10.51
C GLN A 168 1.68 14.81 9.49
N LEU A 169 0.87 15.86 9.46
CA LEU A 169 1.08 16.98 8.53
C LEU A 169 2.41 17.69 8.77
N ALA A 170 2.73 17.98 10.04
CA ALA A 170 4.01 18.60 10.43
C ALA A 170 5.21 17.68 10.14
N PHE A 171 5.03 16.37 10.33
CA PHE A 171 6.02 15.37 9.95
C PHE A 171 6.30 15.38 8.45
N VAL A 172 5.24 15.36 7.61
CA VAL A 172 5.36 15.39 6.15
C VAL A 172 6.05 16.67 5.68
N GLU A 173 5.69 17.83 6.22
CA GLU A 173 6.34 19.10 5.89
C GLU A 173 7.85 19.04 6.18
N THR A 174 8.23 18.52 7.35
CA THR A 174 9.63 18.39 7.77
C THR A 174 10.41 17.44 6.87
N GLU A 175 9.86 16.26 6.57
CA GLU A 175 10.54 15.25 5.76
C GLU A 175 10.66 15.65 4.30
N LEU A 176 9.67 16.34 3.74
CA LEU A 176 9.75 16.87 2.38
C LEU A 176 10.74 18.01 2.27
N ALA A 177 10.84 18.89 3.26
CA ALA A 177 11.89 19.91 3.30
C ALA A 177 13.29 19.27 3.34
N ALA A 178 13.47 18.24 4.17
CA ALA A 178 14.73 17.50 4.25
C ALA A 178 15.04 16.73 2.95
N ALA A 179 14.03 16.14 2.30
CA ALA A 179 14.18 15.45 1.03
C ALA A 179 14.60 16.40 -0.10
N ARG A 180 13.99 17.59 -0.19
CA ARG A 180 14.40 18.64 -1.14
C ARG A 180 15.85 19.06 -0.95
N PHE A 181 16.30 19.17 0.30
CA PHE A 181 17.70 19.50 0.60
C PHE A 181 18.66 18.38 0.18
N ARG A 182 18.28 17.11 0.39
CA ARG A 182 19.08 15.95 -0.06
C ARG A 182 19.13 15.82 -1.59
N GLY A 183 18.04 16.19 -2.26
CA GLY A 183 17.83 15.90 -3.68
C GLY A 183 17.50 14.41 -3.93
N GLY A 184 17.39 14.06 -5.21
CA GLY A 184 17.01 12.71 -5.64
C GLY A 184 15.50 12.45 -5.63
N PRO A 185 15.06 11.25 -6.05
CA PRO A 185 13.65 10.91 -6.10
C PRO A 185 12.98 10.93 -4.73
N VAL A 186 11.74 11.44 -4.68
CA VAL A 186 10.87 11.35 -3.50
C VAL A 186 9.67 10.47 -3.85
N ILE A 187 9.44 9.43 -3.05
CA ILE A 187 8.36 8.46 -3.29
C ILE A 187 7.52 8.35 -2.00
N ALA A 188 6.21 8.49 -2.14
CA ALA A 188 5.27 8.32 -1.03
C ALA A 188 4.53 6.97 -1.13
N PHE A 189 4.14 6.45 0.03
CA PHE A 189 3.30 5.27 0.16
C PHE A 189 2.09 5.59 1.04
N SER A 190 0.94 5.08 0.64
CA SER A 190 -0.30 5.12 1.42
C SER A 190 -1.11 3.86 1.14
N HIS A 191 -2.13 3.57 1.92
CA HIS A 191 -3.05 2.49 1.56
C HIS A 191 -4.10 2.98 0.57
N HIS A 192 -4.90 3.99 0.95
CA HIS A 192 -5.83 4.64 0.03
C HIS A 192 -5.05 5.44 -1.03
N PRO A 193 -5.39 5.30 -2.32
CA PRO A 193 -4.90 6.19 -3.38
C PRO A 193 -5.15 7.66 -3.07
N ALA A 194 -4.21 8.53 -3.44
CA ALA A 194 -4.46 9.98 -3.34
C ALA A 194 -5.65 10.40 -4.20
N PHE A 195 -5.73 9.86 -5.41
CA PHE A 195 -6.85 9.95 -6.35
C PHE A 195 -6.72 8.83 -7.39
N LEU A 196 -7.80 8.52 -8.10
CA LEU A 196 -7.84 7.50 -9.16
C LEU A 196 -7.79 8.11 -10.56
N LYS A 197 -8.46 9.24 -10.81
CA LYS A 197 -8.56 9.85 -12.15
C LYS A 197 -7.87 11.20 -12.22
N THR A 198 -8.30 12.15 -11.38
CA THR A 198 -7.74 13.51 -11.36
C THR A 198 -7.56 14.01 -9.94
N PRO A 199 -6.59 14.92 -9.68
CA PRO A 199 -6.34 15.46 -8.34
C PRO A 199 -7.57 16.10 -7.68
N ASP A 200 -8.43 16.72 -8.50
CA ASP A 200 -9.64 17.45 -8.10
C ASP A 200 -10.92 16.61 -8.18
N GLU A 201 -10.81 15.29 -8.38
CA GLU A 201 -11.98 14.42 -8.44
C GLU A 201 -12.77 14.46 -7.13
N PRO A 202 -14.11 14.30 -7.16
CA PRO A 202 -14.92 14.27 -5.95
C PRO A 202 -14.44 13.22 -4.94
N ASN A 203 -14.77 13.45 -3.67
CA ASN A 203 -14.58 12.44 -2.63
C ASN A 203 -15.33 11.17 -3.00
N ASP A 204 -14.61 10.05 -2.91
CA ASP A 204 -15.13 8.70 -3.06
C ASP A 204 -14.49 7.85 -1.95
N TYR A 205 -15.06 6.68 -1.68
CA TYR A 205 -14.50 5.71 -0.75
C TYR A 205 -13.05 5.31 -1.10
N TRP A 206 -12.67 5.45 -2.37
CA TRP A 206 -11.40 5.00 -2.91
C TRP A 206 -10.24 5.97 -2.80
N ASN A 207 -10.50 7.22 -2.41
CA ASN A 207 -9.52 8.29 -2.53
C ASN A 207 -9.48 9.16 -1.27
N TRP A 208 -8.36 9.85 -1.06
CA TRP A 208 -8.24 10.77 0.07
C TRP A 208 -9.31 11.87 -0.02
N PRO A 209 -9.91 12.31 1.09
CA PRO A 209 -10.84 13.42 1.09
C PRO A 209 -10.19 14.70 0.57
N LEU A 210 -10.86 15.40 -0.33
CA LEU A 210 -10.32 16.54 -1.10
C LEU A 210 -9.68 17.61 -0.19
N GLU A 211 -10.31 17.90 0.96
CA GLU A 211 -9.83 18.87 1.94
C GLU A 211 -8.43 18.57 2.51
N ARG A 212 -8.05 17.29 2.59
CA ARG A 212 -6.72 16.83 3.03
C ARG A 212 -5.82 16.42 1.87
N ARG A 213 -6.41 15.92 0.78
CA ARG A 213 -5.72 15.56 -0.45
C ARG A 213 -5.00 16.75 -1.07
N GLU A 214 -5.70 17.87 -1.23
CA GLU A 214 -5.17 19.04 -1.93
C GLU A 214 -3.89 19.62 -1.27
N PRO A 215 -3.84 19.89 0.06
CA PRO A 215 -2.61 20.34 0.69
C PRO A 215 -1.46 19.31 0.62
N LEU A 216 -1.73 18.01 0.81
CA LEU A 216 -0.70 16.97 0.71
C LEU A 216 -0.14 16.85 -0.72
N LEU A 217 -0.99 16.85 -1.74
CA LEU A 217 -0.55 16.81 -3.13
C LEU A 217 0.28 18.04 -3.51
N ARG A 218 -0.08 19.23 -3.00
CA ARG A 218 0.75 20.43 -3.18
C ARG A 218 2.14 20.25 -2.57
N MET A 219 2.21 19.80 -1.32
CA MET A 219 3.50 19.57 -0.64
C MET A 219 4.38 18.57 -1.39
N LEU A 220 3.80 17.44 -1.81
CA LEU A 220 4.52 16.40 -2.57
C LEU A 220 5.01 16.93 -3.92
N ARG A 221 4.17 17.66 -4.66
CA ARG A 221 4.55 18.28 -5.93
C ARG A 221 5.63 19.33 -5.77
N ASP A 222 5.54 20.19 -4.76
CA ASP A 222 6.53 21.24 -4.49
C ASP A 222 7.89 20.65 -4.04
N ALA A 223 7.87 19.40 -3.56
CA ALA A 223 9.05 18.58 -3.30
C ALA A 223 9.54 17.75 -4.51
N ASN A 224 8.93 17.91 -5.69
CA ASN A 224 9.19 17.13 -6.90
C ASN A 224 9.07 15.62 -6.67
N ALA A 225 8.07 15.18 -5.91
CA ALA A 225 7.81 13.77 -5.72
C ALA A 225 7.56 13.06 -7.05
N SER A 226 8.21 11.91 -7.21
CA SER A 226 8.18 11.11 -8.44
C SER A 226 6.97 10.18 -8.50
N ALA A 227 6.54 9.65 -7.34
CA ALA A 227 5.41 8.72 -7.29
C ALA A 227 4.72 8.67 -5.92
N ILE A 228 3.43 8.34 -5.93
CA ILE A 228 2.65 7.86 -4.79
C ILE A 228 2.17 6.44 -5.12
N PHE A 229 2.53 5.46 -4.31
CA PHE A 229 2.14 4.06 -4.48
C PHE A 229 1.16 3.62 -3.39
N SER A 230 0.06 3.01 -3.82
CA SER A 230 -1.09 2.66 -2.98
C SER A 230 -1.65 1.27 -3.25
N GLY A 231 -2.52 0.79 -2.35
CA GLY A 231 -3.29 -0.45 -2.46
C GLY A 231 -4.79 -0.15 -2.56
N HIS A 232 -5.59 -0.79 -1.70
CA HIS A 232 -7.01 -0.52 -1.40
C HIS A 232 -8.01 -0.82 -2.52
N TRP A 233 -7.65 -0.55 -3.78
CA TRP A 233 -8.55 -0.72 -4.92
C TRP A 233 -8.66 -2.17 -5.40
N HIS A 234 -7.75 -3.06 -4.96
CA HIS A 234 -7.63 -4.46 -5.41
C HIS A 234 -7.58 -4.62 -6.94
N ARG A 235 -7.02 -3.59 -7.61
CA ARG A 235 -6.88 -3.45 -9.06
C ARG A 235 -5.73 -2.54 -9.37
N ASN A 236 -5.15 -2.71 -10.54
CA ASN A 236 -4.18 -1.76 -11.03
C ASN A 236 -4.89 -0.48 -11.50
N ASN A 237 -4.43 0.67 -11.02
CA ASN A 237 -4.84 1.98 -11.53
C ASN A 237 -3.61 2.87 -11.72
N TYR A 238 -3.58 3.60 -12.83
CA TYR A 238 -2.46 4.45 -13.22
C TYR A 238 -2.98 5.85 -13.54
N SER A 239 -2.57 6.82 -12.75
CA SER A 239 -2.86 8.24 -12.96
C SER A 239 -1.62 9.07 -12.66
N SER A 240 -1.69 10.39 -12.85
CA SER A 240 -0.58 11.29 -12.54
C SER A 240 -1.07 12.69 -12.15
N TYR A 241 -0.23 13.42 -11.44
CA TYR A 241 -0.36 14.85 -11.22
C TYR A 241 0.89 15.57 -11.74
N GLY A 242 0.82 16.03 -13.00
CA GLY A 242 2.03 16.43 -13.73
C GLY A 242 2.93 15.21 -13.94
N ASP A 243 4.19 15.33 -13.54
CA ASP A 243 5.18 14.25 -13.65
C ASP A 243 5.14 13.25 -12.47
N MET A 244 4.39 13.56 -11.41
CA MET A 244 4.23 12.66 -10.26
C MET A 244 3.24 11.55 -10.60
N GLN A 245 3.72 10.30 -10.63
CA GLN A 245 2.88 9.12 -10.84
C GLN A 245 2.00 8.85 -9.61
N VAL A 246 0.74 8.46 -9.79
CA VAL A 246 -0.16 8.04 -8.71
C VAL A 246 -0.73 6.67 -9.08
N VAL A 247 -0.36 5.67 -8.29
CA VAL A 247 -0.47 4.26 -8.70
C VAL A 247 -1.14 3.46 -7.61
N ALA A 248 -2.29 2.85 -7.92
CA ALA A 248 -2.87 1.78 -7.10
C ALA A 248 -2.41 0.43 -7.64
N SER A 249 -1.89 -0.44 -6.79
CA SER A 249 -1.48 -1.79 -7.15
C SER A 249 -2.64 -2.78 -7.04
N GLY A 250 -2.66 -3.76 -7.93
CA GLY A 250 -3.43 -4.98 -7.71
C GLY A 250 -2.99 -5.71 -6.43
N PRO A 251 -3.85 -6.59 -5.89
CA PRO A 251 -3.64 -7.17 -4.57
C PRO A 251 -2.77 -8.42 -4.64
N VAL A 252 -2.08 -8.72 -3.56
CA VAL A 252 -1.53 -10.06 -3.29
C VAL A 252 -2.67 -11.02 -3.01
N GLY A 253 -3.68 -10.59 -2.24
CA GLY A 253 -4.84 -11.37 -1.86
C GLY A 253 -5.89 -11.47 -2.96
N TYR A 254 -7.13 -11.16 -2.63
CA TYR A 254 -8.29 -11.37 -3.50
C TYR A 254 -8.49 -10.22 -4.49
N PRO A 255 -8.46 -10.43 -5.82
CA PRO A 255 -8.73 -9.35 -6.77
C PRO A 255 -10.21 -8.98 -6.82
N LEU A 256 -10.50 -7.68 -6.80
CA LEU A 256 -11.85 -7.15 -7.00
C LEU A 256 -12.09 -6.71 -8.44
N GLY A 257 -11.09 -6.79 -9.33
CA GLY A 257 -11.22 -6.53 -10.76
C GLY A 257 -10.84 -7.72 -11.65
N ASP A 258 -10.45 -7.41 -12.88
CA ASP A 258 -9.97 -8.39 -13.85
C ASP A 258 -8.48 -8.72 -13.65
N ASP A 259 -7.74 -7.85 -12.96
CA ASP A 259 -6.35 -8.11 -12.60
C ASP A 259 -6.24 -9.41 -11.77
N PRO A 260 -5.19 -10.20 -11.98
CA PRO A 260 -4.88 -11.35 -11.13
C PRO A 260 -4.19 -10.91 -9.84
N SER A 261 -4.13 -11.83 -8.86
CA SER A 261 -3.26 -11.67 -7.69
C SER A 261 -1.79 -11.62 -8.11
N GLY A 262 -1.00 -10.75 -7.49
CA GLY A 262 0.36 -10.50 -7.94
C GLY A 262 1.11 -9.49 -7.10
N TYR A 263 2.15 -8.90 -7.70
CA TYR A 263 3.02 -7.92 -7.07
C TYR A 263 3.58 -6.93 -8.09
N ARG A 264 3.98 -5.75 -7.63
CA ARG A 264 4.60 -4.72 -8.48
C ARG A 264 6.10 -4.65 -8.20
N ILE A 265 6.89 -4.60 -9.27
CA ILE A 265 8.32 -4.27 -9.20
C ILE A 265 8.45 -2.79 -9.57
N VAL A 266 9.13 -2.02 -8.72
CA VAL A 266 9.39 -0.59 -8.95
C VAL A 266 10.89 -0.37 -9.02
N LYS A 267 11.37 0.17 -10.14
CA LYS A 267 12.75 0.55 -10.36
C LYS A 267 12.90 2.06 -10.17
N VAL A 268 13.93 2.44 -9.44
CA VAL A 268 14.22 3.84 -9.11
C VAL A 268 15.57 4.21 -9.70
N HIS A 269 15.57 5.19 -10.59
CA HIS A 269 16.75 5.81 -11.18
C HIS A 269 16.85 7.26 -10.69
N ALA A 270 17.98 7.92 -11.00
CA ALA A 270 18.20 9.31 -10.62
C ALA A 270 17.14 10.28 -11.16
N ASP A 271 16.62 9.98 -12.35
CA ASP A 271 15.78 10.87 -13.16
C ASP A 271 14.36 10.35 -13.41
N ARG A 272 14.07 9.09 -13.06
CA ARG A 272 12.78 8.46 -13.32
C ARG A 272 12.47 7.29 -12.37
N VAL A 273 11.18 6.99 -12.29
CA VAL A 273 10.64 5.80 -11.64
C VAL A 273 9.89 4.98 -12.70
N GLU A 274 10.24 3.71 -12.82
CA GLU A 274 9.58 2.75 -13.72
C GLU A 274 8.95 1.65 -12.88
N HIS A 275 7.81 1.10 -13.31
CA HIS A 275 7.19 0.00 -12.59
C HIS A 275 6.32 -0.89 -13.48
N ASP A 276 6.23 -2.16 -13.12
CA ASP A 276 5.37 -3.13 -13.79
C ASP A 276 4.70 -4.04 -12.74
N TYR A 277 3.44 -4.39 -12.99
CA TYR A 277 2.70 -5.35 -12.18
C TYR A 277 2.78 -6.73 -12.83
N TYR A 278 3.09 -7.74 -12.02
CA TYR A 278 3.22 -9.13 -12.46
C TYR A 278 2.22 -9.99 -11.70
N ALA A 279 1.46 -10.77 -12.45
CA ALA A 279 0.70 -11.87 -11.89
C ALA A 279 1.68 -12.89 -11.27
N PHE A 280 1.24 -13.59 -10.23
CA PHE A 280 1.98 -14.75 -9.74
C PHE A 280 2.17 -15.79 -10.86
N GLY A 281 3.41 -16.25 -11.04
CA GLY A 281 3.82 -17.12 -12.15
C GLY A 281 4.37 -16.40 -13.38
N ASP A 282 4.06 -15.11 -13.57
CA ASP A 282 4.47 -14.33 -14.76
C ASP A 282 5.59 -13.32 -14.48
N GLY A 283 6.14 -13.36 -13.26
CA GLY A 283 7.24 -12.49 -12.82
C GLY A 283 8.56 -12.74 -13.58
N PRO A 284 9.44 -11.72 -13.66
CA PRO A 284 10.69 -11.85 -14.40
C PRO A 284 11.68 -12.78 -13.68
N SER A 285 12.54 -13.49 -14.43
CA SER A 285 13.59 -14.33 -13.82
C SER A 285 14.66 -13.51 -13.09
N LYS A 286 14.92 -12.28 -13.55
CA LYS A 286 15.81 -11.28 -12.95
C LYS A 286 15.28 -9.88 -13.25
N VAL A 287 15.63 -8.89 -12.41
CA VAL A 287 15.31 -7.47 -12.67
C VAL A 287 16.54 -6.77 -13.25
N GLU A 288 16.38 -6.14 -14.41
CA GLU A 288 17.42 -5.30 -15.02
C GLU A 288 17.18 -3.82 -14.68
N LEU A 289 18.26 -3.14 -14.29
CA LEU A 289 18.33 -1.75 -13.81
C LEU A 289 19.16 -0.88 -14.76
#